data_AF-A0A952KHN0-F1
#
_entry.id   AF-A0A952KHN0-F1
#
_cell.length_a   1.000
_cell.length_b   1.000
_cell.length_c   1.000
_cell.angle_alpha   90.00
_cell.angle_beta   90.00
_cell.angle_gamma   90.00
#
_symmetry.space_group_name_H-M   'P 1'
#
loop_
_entity.id
_entity.type
_entity.pdbx_description
1 polymer ?
#
loop_
_entity_poly.entity_id
_entity_poly.type
_entity_poly.pdbx_seq_one_letter_code
_entity_poly.pdbx_strand_id
1 'polypeptide(L)'
;MKVVNVHQRLLHASPLQVGALIDALGSPADALWPGKVWPRMKFDRPLAVGAVGGHGPIRYVVEAYTPGQSVRFRLTAPAGFDGWHGFEVLEATPAHCVLEHRIEMKARGTGLLFWPLVIGPLHDVCVEDVLSQAQLSLGNEPRQVPWPAYIRLLRWLVSGGKRLTPPFSRRQHAR
;
A
#
# COMPACT_ATOMS: atom_id res chain seq x y z
N MET A 1 -0.25 18.91 -11.34
CA MET A 1 0.05 17.72 -12.15
C MET A 1 -0.97 16.63 -11.83
N LYS A 2 -1.62 16.03 -12.84
CA LYS A 2 -2.44 14.84 -12.63
C LYS A 2 -1.52 13.64 -12.37
N VAL A 3 -1.83 12.86 -11.35
CA VAL A 3 -1.10 11.64 -10.98
C VAL A 3 -2.09 10.49 -11.04
N VAL A 4 -1.71 9.47 -11.81
CA VAL A 4 -2.33 8.14 -11.78
C VAL A 4 -1.20 7.16 -11.59
N ASN A 5 -1.27 6.36 -10.53
CA ASN A 5 -0.27 5.36 -10.20
C ASN A 5 -1.03 4.10 -9.79
N VAL A 6 -0.76 2.99 -10.49
CA VAL A 6 -1.53 1.76 -10.39
C VAL A 6 -0.56 0.61 -10.27
N HIS A 7 -0.75 -0.21 -9.26
CA HIS A 7 -0.01 -1.45 -9.05
C HIS A 7 -1.00 -2.59 -8.94
N GLN A 8 -0.71 -3.69 -9.62
CA GLN A 8 -1.59 -4.86 -9.66
C GLN A 8 -0.81 -6.14 -9.40
N ARG A 9 -1.47 -7.10 -8.78
CA ARG A 9 -0.94 -8.46 -8.60
C ARG A 9 -2.04 -9.48 -8.80
N LEU A 10 -1.81 -10.42 -9.71
CA LEU A 10 -2.58 -11.66 -9.76
C LEU A 10 -2.30 -12.47 -8.50
N LEU A 11 -3.36 -12.91 -7.83
CA LEU A 11 -3.32 -13.74 -6.64
C LEU A 11 -4.05 -15.05 -6.93
N HIS A 12 -3.40 -16.18 -6.62
CA HIS A 12 -3.99 -17.51 -6.68
C HIS A 12 -4.83 -17.79 -5.42
N ALA A 13 -5.84 -16.96 -5.19
CA ALA A 13 -6.78 -17.10 -4.09
C ALA A 13 -8.18 -16.64 -4.52
N SER A 14 -9.20 -17.08 -3.80
CA SER A 14 -10.57 -16.63 -4.07
C SER A 14 -10.74 -15.14 -3.74
N PRO A 15 -11.67 -14.44 -4.43
CA PRO A 15 -11.99 -13.03 -4.12
C PRO A 15 -12.39 -12.82 -2.65
N LEU A 16 -13.04 -13.81 -2.03
CA LEU A 16 -13.41 -13.77 -0.62
C LEU A 16 -12.18 -13.66 0.29
N GLN A 17 -11.15 -14.47 0.04
CA GLN A 17 -9.92 -14.44 0.82
C GLN A 17 -9.14 -13.14 0.62
N VAL A 18 -9.09 -12.62 -0.60
CA VAL A 18 -8.40 -11.35 -0.89
C VAL A 18 -9.18 -10.16 -0.34
N GLY A 19 -10.51 -10.18 -0.43
CA GLY A 19 -11.39 -9.18 0.19
C GLY A 19 -11.21 -9.10 1.70
N ALA A 20 -11.09 -10.24 2.37
CA ALA A 20 -10.82 -10.28 3.81
C ALA A 20 -9.50 -9.60 4.21
N LEU A 21 -8.50 -9.60 3.33
CA LEU A 21 -7.26 -8.84 3.55
C LEU A 21 -7.49 -7.33 3.53
N ILE A 22 -8.37 -6.83 2.65
CA ILE A 22 -8.76 -5.42 2.59
C ILE A 22 -9.53 -5.05 3.87
N ASP A 23 -10.51 -5.87 4.26
CA ASP A 23 -11.37 -5.61 5.42
C ASP A 23 -10.59 -5.55 6.74
N ALA A 24 -9.45 -6.25 6.80
CA ALA A 24 -8.57 -6.29 7.96
C ALA A 24 -7.60 -5.09 8.07
N LEU A 25 -7.53 -4.19 7.08
CA LEU A 25 -6.58 -3.07 7.06
C LEU A 25 -6.65 -2.22 8.33
N GLY A 26 -5.48 -1.99 8.94
CA GLY A 26 -5.33 -1.19 10.16
C GLY A 26 -5.87 -1.84 11.44
N SER A 27 -6.41 -3.06 11.36
CA SER A 27 -6.83 -3.85 12.52
C SER A 27 -5.67 -4.68 13.11
N PRO A 28 -5.84 -5.29 14.29
CA PRO A 28 -4.87 -6.27 14.81
C PRO A 28 -4.67 -7.50 13.92
N ALA A 29 -5.64 -7.82 13.05
CA ALA A 29 -5.59 -8.93 12.10
C ALA A 29 -5.07 -8.51 10.71
N ASP A 30 -4.55 -7.29 10.57
CA ASP A 30 -4.05 -6.77 9.30
C ASP A 30 -2.88 -7.63 8.77
N ALA A 31 -3.22 -8.47 7.80
CA ALA A 31 -2.29 -9.34 7.09
C ALA A 31 -1.94 -8.79 5.69
N LEU A 32 -2.43 -7.59 5.33
CA LEU A 32 -2.15 -6.97 4.04
C LEU A 32 -1.01 -5.94 4.16
N TRP A 33 -1.07 -5.09 5.19
CA TRP A 33 -0.11 -4.01 5.36
C TRP A 33 1.23 -4.51 5.91
N PRO A 34 2.37 -4.17 5.28
CA PRO A 34 3.72 -4.58 5.70
C PRO A 34 4.24 -3.76 6.90
N GLY A 35 3.48 -3.70 7.99
CA GLY A 35 3.70 -2.83 9.16
C GLY A 35 4.95 -3.11 10.02
N LYS A 36 5.75 -4.14 9.66
CA LYS A 36 7.07 -4.41 10.27
C LYS A 36 8.14 -3.47 9.73
N VAL A 37 8.05 -3.15 8.44
CA VAL A 37 9.06 -2.39 7.69
C VAL A 37 8.56 -1.04 7.21
N TRP A 38 7.24 -0.82 7.18
CA TRP A 38 6.60 0.45 6.85
C TRP A 38 5.85 1.00 8.06
N PRO A 39 5.64 2.34 8.16
CA PRO A 39 4.81 2.91 9.21
C PRO A 39 3.45 2.21 9.26
N ARG A 40 3.04 1.75 10.44
CA ARG A 40 1.78 1.01 10.58
C ARG A 40 0.60 1.88 10.14
N MET A 41 -0.32 1.28 9.39
CA MET A 41 -1.63 1.85 9.14
C MET A 41 -2.43 1.83 10.45
N LYS A 42 -3.09 2.94 10.77
CA LYS A 42 -3.97 3.05 11.94
C LYS A 42 -5.19 3.89 11.60
N PHE A 43 -6.33 3.50 12.16
CA PHE A 43 -7.58 4.24 12.10
C PHE A 43 -8.07 4.57 13.51
N ASP A 44 -8.89 5.61 13.62
CA ASP A 44 -9.57 6.03 14.85
C ASP A 44 -10.70 5.06 15.26
N ARG A 45 -11.23 4.29 14.31
CA ARG A 45 -12.29 3.30 14.47
C ARG A 45 -12.12 2.16 13.45
N PRO A 46 -12.88 1.05 13.54
CA PRO A 46 -12.85 0.00 12.51
C PRO A 46 -13.07 0.54 11.10
N LEU A 47 -12.56 -0.19 10.10
CA LEU A 47 -12.65 0.21 8.70
C LEU A 47 -14.12 0.38 8.27
N ALA A 48 -14.51 1.62 8.01
CA ALA A 48 -15.83 2.02 7.56
C ALA A 48 -15.76 3.43 6.96
N VAL A 49 -16.75 3.80 6.15
CA VAL A 49 -16.86 5.18 5.63
C VAL A 49 -16.81 6.20 6.78
N GLY A 50 -15.97 7.22 6.61
CA GLY A 50 -15.74 8.26 7.60
C GLY A 50 -14.67 7.94 8.65
N ALA A 51 -14.11 6.73 8.69
CA ALA A 51 -12.97 6.41 9.55
C ALA A 51 -11.76 7.27 9.16
N VAL A 52 -11.09 7.85 10.15
CA VAL A 52 -9.94 8.74 9.96
C VAL A 52 -8.68 7.95 10.27
N GLY A 53 -7.72 7.97 9.35
CA GLY A 53 -6.51 7.19 9.49
C GLY A 53 -5.32 7.73 8.73
N GLY A 54 -4.29 6.90 8.64
CA GLY A 54 -3.05 7.25 7.97
C GLY A 54 -1.94 6.26 8.23
N HIS A 55 -0.81 6.54 7.60
CA HIS A 55 0.47 5.85 7.82
C HIS A 55 1.62 6.84 7.61
N GLY A 56 2.57 6.88 8.55
CA GLY A 56 3.71 7.80 8.48
C GLY A 56 3.25 9.26 8.44
N PRO A 57 3.66 10.08 7.44
CA PRO A 57 3.17 11.44 7.26
C PRO A 57 1.84 11.54 6.48
N ILE A 58 1.35 10.44 5.90
CA ILE A 58 0.15 10.42 5.07
C ILE A 58 -1.07 10.32 5.97
N ARG A 59 -2.08 11.16 5.74
CA ARG A 59 -3.38 11.13 6.43
C ARG A 59 -4.50 11.07 5.42
N TYR A 60 -5.58 10.38 5.78
CA TYR A 60 -6.75 10.22 4.94
C TYR A 60 -8.00 9.88 5.74
N VAL A 61 -9.14 10.00 5.08
CA VAL A 61 -10.44 9.53 5.56
C VAL A 61 -10.95 8.49 4.58
N VAL A 62 -11.57 7.41 5.08
CA VAL A 62 -12.25 6.44 4.22
C VAL A 62 -13.46 7.13 3.59
N GLU A 63 -13.42 7.36 2.28
CA GLU A 63 -14.51 8.02 1.54
C GLU A 63 -15.50 7.03 0.94
N ALA A 64 -15.03 5.83 0.59
CA ALA A 64 -15.86 4.74 0.08
C ALA A 64 -15.29 3.41 0.58
N TYR A 65 -16.19 2.48 0.88
CA TYR A 65 -15.84 1.15 1.35
C TYR A 65 -16.95 0.16 0.99
N THR A 66 -16.57 -0.92 0.31
CA THR A 66 -17.42 -2.07 0.01
C THR A 66 -16.76 -3.30 0.62
N PRO A 67 -17.32 -3.87 1.70
CA PRO A 67 -16.74 -5.02 2.39
C PRO A 67 -16.43 -6.17 1.43
N GLY A 68 -15.26 -6.77 1.60
CA GLY A 68 -14.76 -7.88 0.79
C GLY A 68 -14.37 -7.50 -0.65
N GLN A 69 -14.42 -6.20 -1.02
CA GLN A 69 -14.18 -5.80 -2.41
C GLN A 69 -13.23 -4.61 -2.54
N SER A 70 -13.50 -3.49 -1.88
CA SER A 70 -12.74 -2.27 -2.14
C SER A 70 -12.80 -1.25 -1.00
N VAL A 71 -11.77 -0.41 -0.95
CA VAL A 71 -11.70 0.74 -0.05
C VAL A 71 -11.01 1.91 -0.74
N ARG A 72 -11.53 3.13 -0.56
CA ARG A 72 -10.90 4.38 -1.01
C ARG A 72 -10.65 5.31 0.16
N PHE A 73 -9.43 5.83 0.18
CA PHE A 73 -8.90 6.73 1.18
C PHE A 73 -8.67 8.10 0.55
N ARG A 74 -9.51 9.08 0.91
CA ARG A 74 -9.33 10.46 0.48
C ARG A 74 -8.19 11.11 1.24
N LEU A 75 -7.19 11.59 0.53
CA LEU A 75 -6.02 12.23 1.11
C LEU A 75 -6.42 13.54 1.82
N THR A 76 -5.84 13.75 3.00
CA THR A 76 -6.00 14.97 3.81
C THR A 76 -4.66 15.58 4.22
N ALA A 77 -3.59 14.79 4.25
CA ALA A 77 -2.22 15.28 4.41
C ALA A 77 -1.21 14.36 3.70
N PRO A 78 -0.06 14.89 3.26
CA PRO A 78 0.38 16.28 3.36
C PRO A 78 -0.36 17.22 2.37
N ALA A 79 -0.29 18.53 2.63
CA ALA A 79 -0.83 19.54 1.74
C ALA A 79 -0.20 19.44 0.34
N GLY A 80 -1.00 19.71 -0.69
CA GLY A 80 -0.55 19.60 -2.09
C GLY A 80 -0.88 18.28 -2.76
N PHE A 81 -1.49 17.33 -2.06
CA PHE A 81 -2.09 16.12 -2.64
C PHE A 81 -3.61 16.15 -2.48
N ASP A 82 -4.31 16.27 -3.61
CA ASP A 82 -5.77 16.35 -3.68
C ASP A 82 -6.31 15.18 -4.51
N GLY A 83 -6.87 14.18 -3.84
CA GLY A 83 -7.38 12.97 -4.47
C GLY A 83 -7.46 11.81 -3.48
N TRP A 84 -7.37 10.59 -3.98
CA TRP A 84 -7.53 9.39 -3.18
C TRP A 84 -6.53 8.30 -3.56
N HIS A 85 -6.38 7.34 -2.66
CA HIS A 85 -5.75 6.07 -2.96
C HIS A 85 -6.57 4.91 -2.39
N GLY A 86 -6.46 3.71 -2.93
CA GLY A 86 -7.34 2.63 -2.52
C GLY A 86 -6.86 1.26 -2.96
N PHE A 87 -7.57 0.25 -2.49
CA PHE A 87 -7.43 -1.13 -2.92
C PHE A 87 -8.75 -1.63 -3.50
N GLU A 88 -8.67 -2.50 -4.50
CA GLU A 88 -9.82 -3.12 -5.14
C GLU A 88 -9.48 -4.54 -5.61
N VAL A 89 -10.40 -5.47 -5.38
CA VAL A 89 -10.34 -6.80 -5.98
C VAL A 89 -10.96 -6.74 -7.37
N LEU A 90 -10.13 -6.88 -8.40
CA LEU A 90 -10.51 -6.93 -9.81
C LEU A 90 -10.56 -8.37 -10.33
N GLU A 91 -11.24 -8.54 -11.47
CA GLU A 91 -11.22 -9.72 -12.35
C GLU A 91 -11.14 -11.06 -11.62
N ALA A 92 -12.30 -11.56 -11.22
CA ALA A 92 -12.42 -12.74 -10.39
C ALA A 92 -12.85 -13.98 -11.19
N THR A 93 -12.03 -15.02 -11.14
CA THR A 93 -12.53 -16.40 -11.21
C THR A 93 -12.78 -16.91 -9.78
N PRO A 94 -13.43 -18.06 -9.59
CA PRO A 94 -13.59 -18.63 -8.25
C PRO A 94 -12.26 -18.91 -7.51
N ALA A 95 -11.15 -19.06 -8.25
CA ALA A 95 -9.86 -19.46 -7.68
C ALA A 95 -8.79 -18.36 -7.72
N HIS A 96 -8.93 -17.35 -8.60
CA HIS A 96 -7.91 -16.33 -8.85
C HIS A 96 -8.55 -14.96 -9.00
N CYS A 97 -7.88 -13.92 -8.49
CA CYS A 97 -8.28 -12.54 -8.70
C CYS A 97 -7.07 -11.60 -8.74
N VAL A 98 -7.28 -10.38 -9.21
CA VAL A 98 -6.26 -9.32 -9.21
C VAL A 98 -6.51 -8.39 -8.02
N LEU A 99 -5.50 -8.17 -7.18
CA LEU A 99 -5.53 -7.06 -6.22
C LEU A 99 -4.90 -5.83 -6.87
N GLU A 100 -5.68 -4.78 -7.06
CA GLU A 100 -5.21 -3.47 -7.50
C GLU A 100 -5.02 -2.55 -6.30
N HIS A 101 -3.92 -1.81 -6.30
CA HIS A 101 -3.78 -0.56 -5.59
C HIS A 101 -3.73 0.58 -6.61
N ARG A 102 -4.44 1.66 -6.33
CA ARG A 102 -4.53 2.82 -7.20
C ARG A 102 -4.41 4.11 -6.41
N ILE A 103 -3.70 5.07 -6.99
CA ILE A 103 -3.77 6.51 -6.67
C ILE A 103 -4.38 7.23 -7.86
N GLU A 104 -5.36 8.09 -7.57
CA GLU A 104 -5.77 9.15 -8.49
C GLU A 104 -5.83 10.47 -7.75
N MET A 105 -4.95 11.39 -8.14
CA MET A 105 -4.88 12.70 -7.48
C MET A 105 -4.33 13.82 -8.37
N LYS A 106 -4.45 15.04 -7.89
CA LYS A 106 -3.79 16.23 -8.41
C LYS A 106 -2.73 16.67 -7.41
N ALA A 107 -1.46 16.62 -7.83
CA ALA A 107 -0.36 17.24 -7.10
C ALA A 107 -0.31 18.75 -7.39
N ARG A 108 -0.16 19.57 -6.34
CA ARG A 108 -0.12 21.04 -6.37
C ARG A 108 0.90 21.57 -5.36
N GLY A 109 1.36 22.80 -5.54
CA GLY A 109 2.31 23.45 -4.63
C GLY A 109 3.57 22.60 -4.42
N THR A 110 3.98 22.41 -3.17
CA THR A 110 5.13 21.57 -2.81
C THR A 110 4.96 20.11 -3.25
N GLY A 111 3.73 19.62 -3.39
CA GLY A 111 3.44 18.28 -3.91
C GLY A 111 3.97 18.04 -5.32
N LEU A 112 4.19 19.09 -6.13
CA LEU A 112 4.81 18.97 -7.46
C LEU A 112 6.27 18.51 -7.39
N LEU A 113 6.98 18.81 -6.30
CA LEU A 113 8.36 18.39 -6.08
C LEU A 113 8.43 17.12 -5.23
N PHE A 114 7.66 17.06 -4.14
CA PHE A 114 7.70 15.91 -3.24
C PHE A 114 7.20 14.61 -3.88
N TRP A 115 6.23 14.68 -4.79
CA TRP A 115 5.74 13.49 -5.48
C TRP A 115 6.84 12.76 -6.25
N PRO A 116 7.47 13.33 -7.30
CA PRO A 116 8.44 12.61 -8.11
C PRO A 116 9.73 12.28 -7.36
N LEU A 117 10.11 13.09 -6.36
CA LEU A 117 11.39 12.91 -5.67
C LEU A 117 11.31 11.98 -4.46
N VAL A 118 10.24 12.02 -3.69
CA VAL A 118 10.20 11.36 -2.37
C VAL A 118 9.02 10.43 -2.25
N ILE A 119 7.80 10.96 -2.40
CA ILE A 119 6.57 10.23 -2.07
C ILE A 119 6.30 9.13 -3.08
N GLY A 120 6.34 9.41 -4.39
CA GLY A 120 6.11 8.42 -5.44
C GLY A 120 7.08 7.24 -5.37
N PRO A 121 8.41 7.47 -5.38
CA PRO A 121 9.37 6.37 -5.30
C PRO A 121 9.28 5.54 -4.02
N LEU A 122 9.01 6.16 -2.86
CA LEU A 122 8.76 5.41 -1.61
C LEU A 122 7.44 4.64 -1.67
N HIS A 123 6.41 5.26 -2.23
CA HIS A 123 5.08 4.68 -2.38
C HIS A 123 5.13 3.43 -3.25
N ASP A 124 5.74 3.49 -4.42
CA ASP A 124 5.82 2.35 -5.35
C ASP A 124 6.43 1.12 -4.67
N VAL A 125 7.53 1.30 -3.94
CA VAL A 125 8.17 0.20 -3.20
C VAL A 125 7.31 -0.28 -2.03
N CYS A 126 6.62 0.63 -1.33
CA CYS A 126 5.70 0.26 -0.26
C CYS A 126 4.54 -0.59 -0.80
N VAL A 127 3.97 -0.22 -1.93
CA VAL A 127 2.85 -0.95 -2.55
C VAL A 127 3.31 -2.28 -3.12
N GLU A 128 4.51 -2.36 -3.70
CA GLU A 128 5.08 -3.66 -4.07
C GLU A 128 5.25 -4.58 -2.86
N ASP A 129 5.74 -4.07 -1.72
CA ASP A 129 5.82 -4.85 -0.47
C ASP A 129 4.44 -5.25 0.06
N VAL A 130 3.41 -4.40 -0.08
CA VAL A 130 2.01 -4.74 0.24
C VAL A 130 1.53 -5.91 -0.63
N LEU A 131 1.76 -5.86 -1.94
CA LEU A 131 1.32 -6.91 -2.87
C LEU A 131 2.07 -8.23 -2.62
N SER A 132 3.36 -8.17 -2.31
CA SER A 132 4.14 -9.33 -1.88
C SER A 132 3.65 -9.89 -0.53
N GLN A 133 3.27 -9.02 0.39
CA GLN A 133 2.67 -9.42 1.68
C GLN A 133 1.30 -10.10 1.46
N ALA A 134 0.48 -9.61 0.53
CA ALA A 134 -0.78 -10.26 0.15
C ALA A 134 -0.53 -11.67 -0.37
N GLN A 135 0.46 -11.86 -1.27
CA GLN A 135 0.85 -13.18 -1.75
C GLN A 135 1.23 -14.10 -0.58
N LEU A 136 2.11 -13.64 0.33
CA LEU A 136 2.54 -14.41 1.48
C LEU A 136 1.37 -14.81 2.39
N SER A 137 0.48 -13.87 2.71
CA SER A 137 -0.66 -14.09 3.60
C SER A 137 -1.68 -15.08 3.04
N LEU A 138 -1.72 -15.26 1.73
CA LEU A 138 -2.57 -16.23 1.03
C LEU A 138 -1.88 -17.58 0.79
N GLY A 139 -0.62 -17.73 1.20
CA GLY A 139 0.18 -18.94 0.96
C GLY A 139 0.78 -19.03 -0.44
N ASN A 140 0.71 -17.97 -1.25
CA ASN A 140 1.35 -17.90 -2.56
C ASN A 140 2.85 -17.61 -2.39
N GLU A 141 3.65 -17.92 -3.41
CA GLU A 141 5.05 -17.47 -3.44
C GLU A 141 5.10 -15.93 -3.61
N PRO A 142 5.68 -15.19 -2.66
CA PRO A 142 5.75 -13.74 -2.76
C PRO A 142 6.79 -13.33 -3.80
N ARG A 143 6.38 -12.55 -4.81
CA ARG A 143 7.32 -11.93 -5.75
C ARG A 143 8.07 -10.84 -5.02
N GLN A 144 9.39 -10.92 -4.97
CA GLN A 144 10.22 -9.93 -4.28
C GLN A 144 10.56 -8.77 -5.19
N VAL A 145 10.36 -7.54 -4.73
CA VAL A 145 10.84 -6.34 -5.44
C VAL A 145 11.96 -5.70 -4.62
N PRO A 146 13.22 -5.74 -5.11
CA PRO A 146 14.34 -5.24 -4.33
C PRO A 146 14.28 -3.72 -4.21
N TRP A 147 14.50 -3.22 -2.99
CA TRP A 147 14.58 -1.77 -2.75
C TRP A 147 15.84 -1.18 -3.42
N PRO A 148 15.71 -0.22 -4.34
CA PRO A 148 16.84 0.52 -4.91
C PRO A 148 17.64 1.25 -3.83
N ALA A 149 18.93 1.51 -4.07
CA ALA A 149 19.80 2.18 -3.10
C ALA A 149 19.25 3.55 -2.66
N TYR A 150 18.71 4.32 -3.61
CA TYR A 150 18.03 5.59 -3.35
C TYR A 150 16.89 5.45 -2.35
N ILE A 151 16.05 4.42 -2.50
CA ILE A 151 14.93 4.15 -1.59
C ILE A 151 15.41 3.75 -0.21
N ARG A 152 16.48 2.95 -0.12
CA ARG A 152 17.09 2.60 1.18
C ARG A 152 17.58 3.85 1.93
N LEU A 153 18.21 4.79 1.21
CA LEU A 153 18.63 6.07 1.77
C LEU A 153 17.43 6.89 2.26
N LEU A 154 16.39 7.06 1.44
CA LEU A 154 15.17 7.77 1.83
C LEU A 154 14.51 7.12 3.06
N ARG A 155 14.41 5.79 3.10
CA ARG A 155 13.87 5.04 4.26
C ARG A 155 14.69 5.29 5.52
N TRP A 156 16.02 5.29 5.41
CA TRP A 156 16.92 5.58 6.53
C TRP A 156 16.70 6.99 7.08
N LEU A 157 16.61 8.00 6.21
CA LEU A 157 16.33 9.39 6.59
C LEU A 157 14.97 9.53 7.29
N VAL A 158 13.91 8.98 6.69
CA VAL A 158 12.53 9.07 7.22
C VAL A 158 12.36 8.26 8.51
N SER A 159 13.19 7.25 8.76
CA SER A 159 13.14 6.41 9.96
C SER A 159 14.06 6.90 11.09
N GLY A 160 14.63 8.10 10.97
CA GLY A 160 15.52 8.66 11.99
C GLY A 160 16.82 7.87 12.16
N GLY A 161 17.37 7.32 11.07
CA GLY A 161 18.64 6.63 11.06
C GLY A 161 18.58 5.12 11.32
N LYS A 162 17.38 4.53 11.50
CA LYS A 162 17.22 3.09 11.67
C LYS A 162 17.37 2.37 10.33
N ARG A 163 18.27 1.38 10.26
CA ARG A 163 18.36 0.47 9.11
C ARG A 163 17.19 -0.50 9.17
N LEU A 164 16.26 -0.36 8.23
CA LEU A 164 15.18 -1.32 8.03
C LEU A 164 15.59 -2.25 6.90
N THR A 165 15.58 -3.54 7.19
CA THR A 165 15.76 -4.57 6.16
C THR A 165 14.45 -4.68 5.38
N PRO A 166 14.49 -4.80 4.04
CA PRO A 166 13.30 -5.12 3.26
C PRO A 166 12.59 -6.36 3.82
N PRO A 167 11.25 -6.43 3.74
CA PRO A 167 10.48 -7.51 4.37
C PRO A 167 10.78 -8.88 3.77
N PHE A 168 11.30 -8.89 2.54
CA PHE A 168 11.71 -10.09 1.82
C PHE A 168 13.21 -10.07 1.58
N SER A 169 13.92 -11.08 2.11
CA SER A 169 15.34 -11.29 1.84
C SER A 169 15.53 -11.67 0.38
N ARG A 170 16.50 -11.03 -0.29
CA ARG A 170 16.93 -11.36 -1.64
C ARG A 170 17.25 -12.86 -1.67
N ARG A 171 16.47 -13.67 -2.38
CA ARG A 171 17.01 -14.96 -2.82
C ARG A 171 18.18 -14.60 -3.74
N GLN A 172 19.40 -14.89 -3.30
CA GLN A 172 20.50 -15.02 -4.25
C GLN A 172 20.00 -16.06 -5.25
N HIS A 173 19.96 -15.73 -6.54
CA HIS A 173 19.76 -16.73 -7.57
C HIS A 173 20.78 -17.84 -7.29
N ALA A 174 20.29 -18.99 -6.82
CA ALA A 174 21.04 -20.22 -6.93
C ALA A 174 21.26 -20.44 -8.43
N ARG A 175 22.53 -20.65 -8.77
CA ARG A 175 23.01 -20.89 -10.13
C ARG A 175 22.35 -22.10 -10.75
#